data_AF-A0A5Z1D8U2-F1
#
_entry.id   AF-A0A5Z1D8U2-F1
#
_cell.length_a   1.000
_cell.length_b   1.000
_cell.length_c   1.000
_cell.angle_alpha   90.00
_cell.angle_beta   90.00
_cell.angle_gamma   90.00
#
_symmetry.space_group_name_H-M   'P 1'
#
loop_
_entity.id
_entity.type
_entity.pdbx_description
1 polymer ?
#
loop_
_entity_poly.entity_id
_entity_poly.type
_entity_poly.pdbx_seq_one_letter_code
_entity_poly.pdbx_strand_id
1 'polypeptide(L)'
;MWNLDEKKLQEMLDGFLNFQEVWTLEKVKNMTLEEYTNIKKDNPNRDDFTFWIESKLDNLGSIWGGSAFKFGIYRRNDESQKESSSGRLYSQNYAWIAKYGNNENEAFNNIKEKIIQIIQASQDNNLKTIEKIDFGDAIKWKIAFHYQDVKNIKIVNIFSKNVLDLISLNEFKEKLKIYQIHKKLLENKNLSLVKMIENIAIPLWNKYGMDSQNYIDKMKNLFSEYLNKKKLDKNTINKYIQVIENISKEFLKENLYSCDLFSFDQNINKLNKNEEFKLKNSNGHNMYSSALNYYRAFLIDYYEQDIFITERVQSEESNMKIIPLNQILYGPPGTGKTYHTIDKALEILGENLESRDEKKAKFDEYVRKGQIVFTTFHQSYGYEEFVEGIKPIIDNDENSQEVKYDVKDGIFKELCDKSLKNYILSMQNENEIDLDKL
;
A
#
# COMPACT_ATOMS: atom_id res chain seq x y z
N MET A 1 18.88 -14.87 -13.11
CA MET A 1 18.86 -14.86 -14.60
C MET A 1 17.86 -15.92 -15.04
N TRP A 2 16.76 -15.53 -15.67
CA TRP A 2 15.76 -16.46 -16.20
C TRP A 2 16.34 -17.20 -17.40
N ASN A 3 16.87 -18.40 -17.20
CA ASN A 3 17.20 -19.31 -18.30
C ASN A 3 16.04 -20.31 -18.38
N LEU A 4 15.06 -20.02 -19.25
CA LEU A 4 13.91 -20.88 -19.46
C LEU A 4 14.28 -21.91 -20.54
N ASP A 5 14.12 -23.18 -20.24
CA ASP A 5 14.17 -24.23 -21.25
C ASP A 5 12.83 -24.27 -22.02
N GLU A 6 12.82 -24.94 -23.17
CA GLU A 6 11.61 -25.09 -24.00
C GLU A 6 10.43 -25.69 -23.22
N LYS A 7 10.72 -26.57 -22.25
CA LYS A 7 9.69 -27.18 -21.41
C LYS A 7 8.97 -26.13 -20.56
N LYS A 8 9.70 -25.25 -19.87
CA LYS A 8 9.10 -24.17 -19.07
C LYS A 8 8.32 -23.19 -19.93
N LEU A 9 8.79 -22.89 -21.14
CA LEU A 9 8.07 -22.01 -22.07
C LEU A 9 6.76 -22.64 -22.53
N GLN A 10 6.74 -23.95 -22.74
CA GLN A 10 5.52 -24.69 -23.05
C GLN A 10 4.57 -24.71 -21.85
N GLU A 11 5.07 -24.97 -20.64
CA GLU A 11 4.28 -24.93 -19.39
C GLU A 11 3.62 -23.54 -19.18
N MET A 12 4.31 -22.46 -19.56
CA MET A 12 3.75 -21.11 -19.54
C MET A 12 2.63 -20.93 -20.56
N LEU A 13 2.78 -21.43 -21.78
CA LEU A 13 1.71 -21.37 -22.78
C LEU A 13 0.49 -22.20 -22.36
N ASP A 14 0.72 -23.41 -21.86
CA ASP A 14 -0.34 -24.31 -21.40
C ASP A 14 -1.06 -23.73 -20.19
N GLY A 15 -0.34 -23.13 -19.24
CA GLY A 15 -0.92 -22.43 -18.09
C GLY A 15 -1.79 -21.23 -18.50
N PHE A 16 -1.35 -20.45 -19.49
CA PHE A 16 -2.11 -19.33 -20.03
C PHE A 16 -3.43 -19.80 -20.66
N LEU A 17 -3.37 -20.84 -21.51
CA LEU A 17 -4.55 -21.39 -22.19
C LEU A 17 -5.52 -22.04 -21.21
N ASN A 18 -5.00 -22.82 -20.25
CA ASN A 18 -5.80 -23.46 -19.21
C ASN A 18 -6.55 -22.42 -18.35
N PHE A 19 -5.90 -21.31 -18.01
CA PHE A 19 -6.58 -20.23 -17.29
C PHE A 19 -7.75 -19.65 -18.12
N GLN A 20 -7.57 -19.41 -19.41
CA GLN A 20 -8.65 -18.90 -20.28
C GLN A 20 -9.81 -19.89 -20.44
N GLU A 21 -9.51 -21.19 -20.42
CA GLU A 21 -10.53 -22.25 -20.45
C GLU A 21 -11.31 -22.34 -19.13
N VAL A 22 -10.60 -22.31 -17.99
CA VAL A 22 -11.21 -22.44 -16.66
C VAL A 22 -11.98 -21.18 -16.25
N TRP A 23 -11.47 -19.99 -16.60
CA TRP A 23 -12.02 -18.69 -16.20
C TRP A 23 -12.51 -17.91 -17.41
N THR A 24 -13.51 -18.42 -18.10
CA THR A 24 -14.16 -17.69 -19.20
C THR A 24 -14.84 -16.40 -18.70
N LEU A 25 -15.07 -15.44 -19.61
CA LEU A 25 -15.83 -14.22 -19.28
C LEU A 25 -17.23 -14.55 -18.71
N GLU A 26 -17.87 -15.61 -19.22
CA GLU A 26 -19.17 -16.07 -18.73
C GLU A 26 -19.07 -16.59 -17.28
N LYS A 27 -18.04 -17.39 -16.97
CA LYS A 27 -17.80 -17.83 -15.59
C LYS A 27 -17.53 -16.66 -14.67
N VAL A 28 -16.72 -15.68 -15.10
CA VAL A 28 -16.43 -14.49 -14.29
C VAL A 28 -17.71 -13.66 -14.00
N LYS A 29 -18.63 -13.54 -14.97
CA LYS A 29 -19.93 -12.88 -14.74
C LYS A 29 -20.75 -13.55 -13.64
N ASN A 30 -20.75 -14.89 -13.63
CA ASN A 30 -21.52 -15.71 -12.70
C ASN A 30 -20.77 -16.08 -11.42
N MET A 31 -19.50 -15.67 -11.29
CA MET A 31 -18.63 -16.01 -10.17
C MET A 31 -19.21 -15.51 -8.84
N THR A 32 -19.14 -16.39 -7.84
CA THR A 32 -19.47 -16.13 -6.43
C THR A 32 -18.28 -15.54 -5.66
N LEU A 33 -18.50 -15.02 -4.46
CA LEU A 33 -17.42 -14.46 -3.63
C LEU A 33 -16.41 -15.54 -3.22
N GLU A 34 -16.86 -16.75 -2.94
CA GLU A 34 -16.03 -17.91 -2.58
C GLU A 34 -15.19 -18.42 -3.74
N GLU A 35 -15.70 -18.34 -4.96
CA GLU A 35 -14.95 -18.64 -6.19
C GLU A 35 -13.96 -17.53 -6.54
N TYR A 36 -14.25 -16.29 -6.13
CA TYR A 36 -13.33 -15.17 -6.31
C TYR A 36 -12.11 -15.28 -5.41
N THR A 37 -12.31 -15.50 -4.11
CA THR A 37 -11.25 -15.52 -3.11
C THR A 37 -11.54 -16.51 -2.00
N ASN A 38 -10.54 -17.34 -1.67
CA ASN A 38 -10.70 -18.38 -0.66
C ASN A 38 -9.39 -18.73 0.06
N ILE A 39 -9.47 -19.52 1.13
CA ILE A 39 -8.33 -20.03 1.90
C ILE A 39 -8.19 -21.54 1.74
N LYS A 40 -6.98 -22.06 2.00
CA LYS A 40 -6.65 -23.49 1.84
C LYS A 40 -7.52 -24.40 2.71
N LYS A 41 -7.96 -23.90 3.88
CA LYS A 41 -8.87 -24.59 4.80
C LYS A 41 -10.21 -24.94 4.15
N ASP A 42 -10.80 -23.96 3.44
CA ASP A 42 -12.16 -24.06 2.88
C ASP A 42 -12.15 -24.45 1.39
N ASN A 43 -11.05 -24.19 0.68
CA ASN A 43 -10.77 -24.63 -0.69
C ASN A 43 -9.38 -25.29 -0.78
N PRO A 44 -9.26 -26.62 -0.56
CA PRO A 44 -7.99 -27.33 -0.60
C PRO A 44 -7.24 -27.24 -1.94
N ASN A 45 -7.98 -27.12 -3.06
CA ASN A 45 -7.41 -27.08 -4.40
C ASN A 45 -6.89 -25.70 -4.80
N ARG A 46 -7.25 -24.66 -4.03
CA ARG A 46 -6.93 -23.25 -4.29
C ARG A 46 -7.09 -22.92 -5.78
N ASP A 47 -8.29 -23.16 -6.27
CA ASP A 47 -8.69 -22.86 -7.64
C ASP A 47 -9.57 -21.61 -7.75
N ASP A 48 -9.63 -20.81 -6.68
CA ASP A 48 -10.23 -19.49 -6.65
C ASP A 48 -9.51 -18.50 -7.58
N PHE A 49 -10.25 -17.52 -8.11
CA PHE A 49 -9.77 -16.59 -9.13
C PHE A 49 -8.52 -15.82 -8.68
N THR A 50 -8.53 -15.31 -7.44
CA THR A 50 -7.38 -14.56 -6.89
C THR A 50 -6.13 -15.43 -6.80
N PHE A 51 -6.26 -16.69 -6.38
CA PHE A 51 -5.12 -17.61 -6.32
C PHE A 51 -4.60 -18.03 -7.70
N TRP A 52 -5.48 -18.16 -8.70
CA TRP A 52 -5.01 -18.35 -10.08
C TRP A 52 -4.13 -17.18 -10.53
N ILE A 53 -4.63 -15.96 -10.38
CA ILE A 53 -3.94 -14.73 -10.78
C ILE A 53 -2.64 -14.52 -9.98
N GLU A 54 -2.59 -14.89 -8.70
CA GLU A 54 -1.39 -14.70 -7.87
C GLU A 54 -0.38 -15.83 -8.01
N SER A 55 -0.82 -17.08 -7.84
CA SER A 55 0.04 -18.23 -7.60
C SER A 55 0.14 -19.17 -8.79
N LYS A 56 -0.98 -19.64 -9.34
CA LYS A 56 -0.93 -20.62 -10.46
C LYS A 56 -0.33 -20.04 -11.73
N LEU A 57 -0.42 -18.72 -11.89
CA LEU A 57 0.14 -17.94 -13.00
C LEU A 57 1.37 -17.13 -12.57
N ASP A 58 2.11 -17.57 -11.55
CA ASP A 58 3.31 -16.86 -11.07
C ASP A 58 4.43 -16.82 -12.12
N ASN A 59 4.61 -17.93 -12.85
CA ASN A 59 5.58 -18.01 -13.94
C ASN A 59 5.26 -17.04 -15.09
N LEU A 60 3.99 -16.65 -15.25
CA LEU A 60 3.48 -15.66 -16.21
C LEU A 60 3.39 -14.26 -15.58
N GLY A 61 4.46 -13.82 -14.93
CA GLY A 61 4.59 -12.48 -14.37
C GLY A 61 4.09 -12.43 -12.93
N SER A 62 5.01 -12.62 -12.00
CA SER A 62 4.73 -12.59 -10.57
C SER A 62 4.13 -11.25 -10.12
N ILE A 63 3.14 -11.35 -9.24
CA ILE A 63 2.56 -10.22 -8.49
C ILE A 63 2.56 -10.53 -6.98
N TRP A 64 3.42 -11.46 -6.55
CA TRP A 64 3.65 -11.73 -5.15
C TRP A 64 4.26 -10.52 -4.45
N GLY A 65 4.06 -10.46 -3.13
CA GLY A 65 4.36 -9.28 -2.33
C GLY A 65 3.12 -8.42 -2.09
N GLY A 66 3.24 -7.52 -1.11
CA GLY A 66 2.15 -6.64 -0.69
C GLY A 66 1.01 -7.35 0.04
N SER A 67 0.02 -6.53 0.43
CA SER A 67 -1.16 -7.02 1.14
C SER A 67 -2.19 -7.65 0.21
N ALA A 68 -2.94 -8.64 0.70
CA ALA A 68 -4.10 -9.22 0.01
C ALA A 68 -5.18 -8.17 -0.33
N PHE A 69 -5.19 -7.00 0.32
CA PHE A 69 -6.02 -5.85 -0.08
C PHE A 69 -5.79 -5.39 -1.53
N LYS A 70 -4.70 -5.78 -2.20
CA LYS A 70 -4.49 -5.52 -3.63
C LYS A 70 -5.60 -6.09 -4.54
N PHE A 71 -6.29 -7.13 -4.08
CA PHE A 71 -7.46 -7.71 -4.75
C PHE A 71 -8.75 -6.93 -4.48
N GLY A 72 -8.74 -6.00 -3.53
CA GLY A 72 -9.89 -5.18 -3.14
C GLY A 72 -10.77 -5.85 -2.07
N ILE A 73 -11.03 -7.15 -2.17
CA ILE A 73 -11.64 -7.99 -1.13
C ILE A 73 -10.93 -9.35 -1.09
N TYR A 74 -10.75 -9.93 0.09
CA TYR A 74 -10.18 -11.27 0.24
C TYR A 74 -10.76 -12.05 1.42
N ARG A 75 -10.75 -13.38 1.32
CA ARG A 75 -11.10 -14.29 2.43
C ARG A 75 -9.96 -14.31 3.44
N ARG A 76 -10.27 -13.96 4.69
CA ARG A 76 -9.33 -13.95 5.81
C ARG A 76 -9.09 -15.38 6.30
N ASN A 77 -7.86 -15.69 6.67
CA ASN A 77 -7.53 -16.92 7.39
C ASN A 77 -7.77 -16.77 8.91
N ASP A 78 -7.54 -15.56 9.42
CA ASP A 78 -7.84 -15.21 10.80
C ASP A 78 -9.29 -14.73 10.93
N GLU A 79 -10.10 -15.53 11.62
CA GLU A 79 -11.52 -15.32 11.89
C GLU A 79 -11.78 -14.51 13.17
N SER A 80 -10.72 -13.97 13.81
CA SER A 80 -10.84 -13.09 14.98
C SER A 80 -11.57 -11.79 14.66
N GLN A 81 -12.23 -11.21 15.67
CA GLN A 81 -12.83 -9.88 15.52
C GLN A 81 -11.74 -8.84 15.30
N LYS A 82 -11.89 -8.05 14.25
CA LYS A 82 -10.94 -7.00 13.87
C LYS A 82 -11.68 -5.71 13.59
N GLU A 83 -11.21 -4.63 14.21
CA GLU A 83 -11.78 -3.31 14.02
C GLU A 83 -11.41 -2.72 12.65
N SER A 84 -12.39 -2.10 12.01
CA SER A 84 -12.21 -1.41 10.74
C SER A 84 -11.47 -0.09 10.96
N SER A 85 -10.44 0.18 10.16
CA SER A 85 -9.62 1.38 10.28
C SER A 85 -8.95 1.74 8.96
N SER A 86 -8.63 3.02 8.77
CA SER A 86 -7.84 3.52 7.62
C SER A 86 -8.36 3.08 6.25
N GLY A 87 -9.69 3.10 6.05
CA GLY A 87 -10.32 2.70 4.79
C GLY A 87 -10.34 1.19 4.52
N ARG A 88 -9.99 0.36 5.50
CA ARG A 88 -10.12 -1.11 5.47
C ARG A 88 -11.28 -1.54 6.35
N LEU A 89 -12.17 -2.33 5.78
CA LEU A 89 -13.33 -2.89 6.45
C LEU A 89 -13.16 -4.40 6.63
N TYR A 90 -13.74 -4.94 7.70
CA TYR A 90 -13.65 -6.34 8.07
C TYR A 90 -15.03 -6.89 8.44
N SER A 91 -15.32 -8.10 7.96
CA SER A 91 -16.34 -8.99 8.53
C SER A 91 -15.64 -10.12 9.27
N GLN A 92 -16.40 -11.09 9.80
CA GLN A 92 -15.82 -12.29 10.42
C GLN A 92 -14.85 -13.01 9.47
N ASN A 93 -15.20 -13.06 8.18
CA ASN A 93 -14.51 -13.92 7.23
C ASN A 93 -13.81 -13.17 6.09
N TYR A 94 -14.15 -11.91 5.85
CA TYR A 94 -13.63 -11.14 4.73
C TYR A 94 -13.03 -9.82 5.19
N ALA A 95 -12.13 -9.30 4.38
CA ALA A 95 -11.60 -7.94 4.53
C ALA A 95 -11.59 -7.26 3.16
N TRP A 96 -11.97 -5.99 3.11
CA TRP A 96 -12.03 -5.22 1.86
C TRP A 96 -11.69 -3.74 2.04
N ILE A 97 -11.39 -3.07 0.92
CA ILE A 97 -11.18 -1.61 0.91
C ILE A 97 -12.56 -0.93 0.86
N ALA A 98 -12.81 0.00 1.79
CA ALA A 98 -14.07 0.71 1.97
C ALA A 98 -14.60 1.35 0.68
N LYS A 99 -13.70 1.82 -0.19
CA LYS A 99 -14.08 2.43 -1.48
C LYS A 99 -14.86 1.50 -2.41
N TYR A 100 -14.77 0.18 -2.21
CA TYR A 100 -15.49 -0.79 -3.03
C TYR A 100 -16.89 -1.12 -2.50
N GLY A 101 -17.22 -0.80 -1.25
CA GLY A 101 -18.57 -1.04 -0.73
C GLY A 101 -18.63 -1.04 0.80
N ASN A 102 -19.84 -0.94 1.34
CA ASN A 102 -20.09 -0.90 2.78
C ASN A 102 -20.18 -2.29 3.42
N ASN A 103 -20.32 -3.34 2.59
CA ASN A 103 -20.34 -4.74 3.00
C ASN A 103 -19.61 -5.61 1.97
N GLU A 104 -19.32 -6.86 2.35
CA GLU A 104 -18.56 -7.81 1.53
C GLU A 104 -19.19 -8.09 0.15
N ASN A 105 -20.52 -8.17 0.06
CA ASN A 105 -21.22 -8.42 -1.21
C ASN A 105 -21.18 -7.21 -2.14
N GLU A 106 -21.37 -6.00 -1.60
CA GLU A 106 -21.24 -4.76 -2.35
C GLU A 106 -19.80 -4.59 -2.88
N ALA A 107 -18.81 -4.79 -2.01
CA ALA A 107 -17.39 -4.76 -2.37
C ALA A 107 -17.07 -5.75 -3.48
N PHE A 108 -17.50 -6.99 -3.31
CA PHE A 108 -17.31 -8.04 -4.30
C PHE A 108 -17.95 -7.70 -5.64
N ASN A 109 -19.21 -7.28 -5.66
CA ASN A 109 -19.91 -6.97 -6.91
C ASN A 109 -19.24 -5.82 -7.66
N ASN A 110 -18.83 -4.76 -6.97
CA ASN A 110 -18.10 -3.65 -7.58
C ASN A 110 -16.73 -4.07 -8.13
N ILE A 111 -16.02 -4.97 -7.45
CA ILE A 111 -14.74 -5.52 -7.94
C ILE A 111 -14.98 -6.45 -9.15
N LYS A 112 -16.00 -7.30 -9.09
CA LYS A 112 -16.38 -8.21 -10.19
C LYS A 112 -16.71 -7.43 -11.46
N GLU A 113 -17.49 -6.35 -11.34
CA GLU A 113 -17.80 -5.46 -12.48
C GLU A 113 -16.54 -4.84 -13.10
N LYS A 114 -15.58 -4.41 -12.28
CA LYS A 114 -14.29 -3.90 -12.79
C LYS A 114 -13.49 -4.97 -13.51
N ILE A 115 -13.44 -6.20 -12.98
CA ILE A 115 -12.78 -7.33 -13.64
C ILE A 115 -13.44 -7.63 -14.98
N ILE A 116 -14.78 -7.67 -15.04
CA ILE A 116 -15.53 -7.86 -16.30
C ILE A 116 -15.16 -6.78 -17.33
N GLN A 117 -15.10 -5.52 -16.92
CA GLN A 117 -14.69 -4.41 -17.79
C GLN A 117 -13.24 -4.57 -18.29
N ILE A 118 -12.31 -5.01 -17.43
CA ILE A 118 -10.92 -5.28 -17.81
C ILE A 118 -10.85 -6.39 -18.86
N ILE A 119 -11.59 -7.47 -18.65
CA ILE A 119 -11.63 -8.63 -19.56
C ILE A 119 -12.14 -8.21 -20.93
N GLN A 120 -13.30 -7.55 -20.98
CA GLN A 120 -13.91 -7.07 -22.22
C GLN A 120 -12.97 -6.12 -22.97
N ALA A 121 -12.40 -5.13 -22.26
CA ALA A 121 -11.46 -4.20 -22.86
C ALA A 121 -10.18 -4.87 -23.36
N SER A 122 -9.73 -5.96 -22.73
CA SER A 122 -8.58 -6.74 -23.21
C SER A 122 -8.91 -7.51 -24.48
N GLN A 123 -10.06 -8.19 -24.52
CA GLN A 123 -10.54 -8.92 -25.69
C GLN A 123 -10.75 -7.99 -26.90
N ASP A 124 -11.18 -6.76 -26.65
CA ASP A 124 -11.34 -5.71 -27.68
C ASP A 124 -10.03 -4.99 -28.05
N ASN A 125 -8.89 -5.35 -27.43
CA ASN A 125 -7.62 -4.64 -27.56
C ASN A 125 -7.70 -3.13 -27.22
N ASN A 126 -8.62 -2.76 -26.33
CA ASN A 126 -8.87 -1.39 -25.89
C ASN A 126 -8.07 -1.05 -24.63
N LEU A 127 -6.74 -1.02 -24.77
CA LEU A 127 -5.81 -0.77 -23.66
C LEU A 127 -6.01 0.62 -23.00
N LYS A 128 -6.54 1.60 -23.74
CA LYS A 128 -6.90 2.91 -23.17
C LYS A 128 -8.04 2.82 -22.16
N THR A 129 -8.97 1.89 -22.36
CA THR A 129 -10.07 1.66 -21.41
C THR A 129 -9.54 0.92 -20.19
N ILE A 130 -8.67 -0.10 -20.38
CA ILE A 130 -8.00 -0.78 -19.27
C ILE A 130 -7.28 0.21 -18.35
N GLU A 131 -6.51 1.15 -18.90
CA GLU A 131 -5.80 2.19 -18.13
C GLU A 131 -6.73 2.92 -17.14
N LYS A 132 -7.93 3.30 -17.59
CA LYS A 132 -8.89 4.13 -16.85
C LYS A 132 -9.64 3.41 -15.75
N ILE A 133 -9.64 2.07 -15.74
CA ILE A 133 -10.38 1.31 -14.73
C ILE A 133 -9.69 1.49 -13.38
N ASP A 134 -10.45 1.97 -12.39
CA ASP A 134 -9.98 2.12 -11.00
C ASP A 134 -9.85 0.75 -10.34
N PHE A 135 -8.67 0.15 -10.52
CA PHE A 135 -8.23 -1.09 -9.90
C PHE A 135 -6.69 -1.09 -9.86
N GLY A 136 -6.08 -1.80 -8.89
CA GLY A 136 -4.63 -1.77 -8.69
C GLY A 136 -3.86 -2.14 -9.95
N ASP A 137 -2.90 -1.32 -10.38
CA ASP A 137 -2.29 -1.43 -11.72
C ASP A 137 -1.70 -2.82 -12.02
N ALA A 138 -0.95 -3.40 -11.07
CA ALA A 138 -0.36 -4.73 -11.27
C ALA A 138 -1.42 -5.81 -11.51
N ILE A 139 -2.51 -5.81 -10.71
CA ILE A 139 -3.61 -6.77 -10.86
C ILE A 139 -4.38 -6.50 -12.14
N LYS A 140 -4.73 -5.24 -12.41
CA LYS A 140 -5.47 -4.78 -13.58
C LYS A 140 -4.80 -5.22 -14.88
N TRP A 141 -3.49 -4.95 -15.00
CA TRP A 141 -2.73 -5.32 -16.18
C TRP A 141 -2.41 -6.82 -16.25
N LYS A 142 -2.27 -7.51 -15.11
CA LYS A 142 -2.12 -8.98 -15.09
C LYS A 142 -3.39 -9.69 -15.55
N ILE A 143 -4.57 -9.25 -15.09
CA ILE A 143 -5.85 -9.77 -15.58
C ILE A 143 -5.97 -9.49 -17.08
N ALA A 144 -5.78 -8.23 -17.50
CA ALA A 144 -5.84 -7.88 -18.92
C ALA A 144 -4.91 -8.76 -19.77
N PHE A 145 -3.67 -8.97 -19.33
CA PHE A 145 -2.71 -9.84 -19.99
C PHE A 145 -3.22 -11.26 -20.20
N HIS A 146 -3.86 -11.87 -19.20
CA HIS A 146 -4.36 -13.25 -19.29
C HIS A 146 -5.65 -13.39 -20.10
N TYR A 147 -6.33 -12.29 -20.42
CA TYR A 147 -7.53 -12.28 -21.27
C TYR A 147 -7.30 -11.75 -22.69
N GLN A 148 -6.06 -11.39 -23.04
CA GLN A 148 -5.73 -11.01 -24.41
C GLN A 148 -5.71 -12.25 -25.33
N ASP A 149 -5.79 -12.03 -26.64
CA ASP A 149 -5.60 -13.10 -27.61
C ASP A 149 -4.14 -13.58 -27.62
N VAL A 150 -3.93 -14.85 -27.26
CA VAL A 150 -2.61 -15.50 -27.23
C VAL A 150 -1.90 -15.49 -28.60
N LYS A 151 -2.66 -15.41 -29.69
CA LYS A 151 -2.15 -15.35 -31.07
C LYS A 151 -1.83 -13.91 -31.51
N ASN A 152 -2.26 -12.91 -30.74
CA ASN A 152 -2.10 -11.50 -31.05
C ASN A 152 -1.83 -10.68 -29.78
N ILE A 153 -0.63 -10.85 -29.23
CA ILE A 153 -0.21 -10.21 -27.98
C ILE A 153 -0.19 -8.68 -28.13
N LYS A 154 -0.88 -7.99 -27.22
CA LYS A 154 -0.91 -6.51 -27.08
C LYS A 154 -0.43 -6.02 -25.73
N ILE A 155 -0.31 -6.90 -24.73
CA ILE A 155 0.12 -6.59 -23.37
C ILE A 155 1.35 -7.45 -23.07
N VAL A 156 2.44 -6.79 -22.71
CA VAL A 156 3.71 -7.45 -22.35
C VAL A 156 3.63 -7.98 -20.93
N ASN A 157 4.32 -9.08 -20.63
CA ASN A 157 4.36 -9.71 -19.31
C ASN A 157 5.18 -8.92 -18.27
N ILE A 158 4.84 -7.65 -18.06
CA ILE A 158 5.42 -6.74 -17.05
C ILE A 158 4.28 -5.83 -16.56
N PHE A 159 3.93 -5.93 -15.28
CA PHE A 159 2.74 -5.25 -14.72
C PHE A 159 3.06 -4.21 -13.64
N SER A 160 4.30 -4.20 -13.13
CA SER A 160 4.72 -3.21 -12.14
C SER A 160 4.82 -1.83 -12.80
N LYS A 161 3.96 -0.89 -12.36
CA LYS A 161 3.99 0.51 -12.78
C LYS A 161 5.39 1.12 -12.64
N ASN A 162 6.07 0.85 -11.53
CA ASN A 162 7.41 1.37 -11.27
C ASN A 162 8.46 0.90 -12.27
N VAL A 163 8.37 -0.36 -12.69
CA VAL A 163 9.25 -0.97 -13.71
C VAL A 163 8.90 -0.43 -15.08
N LEU A 164 7.61 -0.31 -15.40
CA LEU A 164 7.15 0.27 -16.67
C LEU A 164 7.56 1.73 -16.82
N ASP A 165 7.45 2.54 -15.76
CA ASP A 165 7.93 3.92 -15.73
C ASP A 165 9.44 4.01 -16.00
N LEU A 166 10.22 3.10 -15.39
CA LEU A 166 11.66 3.00 -15.65
C LEU A 166 11.95 2.67 -17.12
N ILE A 167 11.25 1.69 -17.68
CA ILE A 167 11.35 1.33 -19.09
C ILE A 167 11.00 2.55 -19.95
N SER A 168 9.90 3.25 -19.64
CA SER A 168 9.47 4.42 -20.39
C SER A 168 10.53 5.50 -20.46
N LEU A 169 11.08 5.87 -19.30
CA LEU A 169 12.09 6.92 -19.19
C LEU A 169 13.42 6.52 -19.83
N ASN A 170 13.81 5.24 -19.76
CA ASN A 170 15.13 4.81 -20.21
C ASN A 170 15.16 4.32 -21.66
N GLU A 171 14.16 3.57 -22.10
CA GLU A 171 14.07 3.04 -23.48
C GLU A 171 13.45 4.06 -24.43
N PHE A 172 12.44 4.82 -23.99
CA PHE A 172 11.71 5.75 -24.87
C PHE A 172 12.00 7.23 -24.61
N LYS A 173 12.77 7.55 -23.56
CA LYS A 173 13.14 8.93 -23.17
C LYS A 173 11.93 9.85 -22.96
N GLU A 174 10.80 9.28 -22.55
CA GLU A 174 9.52 9.97 -22.39
C GLU A 174 8.76 9.36 -21.21
N LYS A 175 7.96 10.15 -20.49
CA LYS A 175 7.03 9.65 -19.48
C LYS A 175 5.69 9.30 -20.14
N LEU A 176 5.42 8.00 -20.29
CA LEU A 176 4.24 7.49 -20.98
C LEU A 176 3.24 6.88 -19.98
N LYS A 177 1.97 6.82 -20.38
CA LYS A 177 0.95 6.00 -19.70
C LYS A 177 1.20 4.52 -19.99
N ILE A 178 0.75 3.62 -19.11
CA ILE A 178 1.05 2.17 -19.21
C ILE A 178 0.61 1.60 -20.56
N TYR A 179 -0.59 1.96 -21.03
CA TYR A 179 -1.08 1.50 -22.33
C TYR A 179 -0.17 1.91 -23.51
N GLN A 180 0.49 3.08 -23.43
CA GLN A 180 1.39 3.56 -24.46
C GLN A 180 2.72 2.79 -24.43
N ILE A 181 3.18 2.42 -23.23
CA ILE A 181 4.38 1.61 -23.04
C ILE A 181 4.19 0.24 -23.69
N HIS A 182 3.07 -0.45 -23.41
CA HIS A 182 2.78 -1.73 -24.06
C HIS A 182 2.71 -1.62 -25.59
N LYS A 183 2.07 -0.56 -26.12
CA LYS A 183 2.02 -0.29 -27.56
C LYS A 183 3.40 -0.08 -28.17
N LYS A 184 4.24 0.77 -27.58
CA LYS A 184 5.61 1.03 -28.08
C LYS A 184 6.49 -0.23 -27.99
N LEU A 185 6.38 -1.01 -26.93
CA LEU A 185 7.17 -2.24 -26.75
C LEU A 185 6.89 -3.27 -27.85
N LEU A 186 5.65 -3.35 -28.31
CA LEU A 186 5.17 -4.30 -29.33
C LEU A 186 5.03 -3.68 -30.73
N GLU A 187 5.45 -2.44 -30.91
CA GLU A 187 5.33 -1.73 -32.18
C GLU A 187 6.09 -2.48 -33.29
N ASN A 188 5.41 -2.71 -34.42
CA ASN A 188 5.92 -3.46 -35.58
C ASN A 188 6.33 -4.92 -35.28
N LYS A 189 5.82 -5.52 -34.19
CA LYS A 189 6.11 -6.89 -33.79
C LYS A 189 4.84 -7.73 -33.80
N ASN A 190 4.86 -8.85 -34.51
CA ASN A 190 3.85 -9.90 -34.37
C ASN A 190 4.51 -11.11 -33.68
N LEU A 191 4.42 -11.15 -32.35
CA LEU A 191 5.09 -12.16 -31.53
C LEU A 191 4.07 -13.08 -30.87
N SER A 192 4.40 -14.37 -30.81
CA SER A 192 3.73 -15.30 -29.91
C SER A 192 4.01 -14.94 -28.45
N LEU A 193 3.19 -15.46 -27.53
CA LEU A 193 3.39 -15.32 -26.09
C LEU A 193 4.84 -15.62 -25.67
N VAL A 194 5.34 -16.80 -26.06
CA VAL A 194 6.71 -17.28 -25.77
C VAL A 194 7.75 -16.29 -26.29
N LYS A 195 7.67 -15.91 -27.57
CA LYS A 195 8.65 -14.98 -28.17
C LYS A 195 8.60 -13.59 -27.54
N MET A 196 7.43 -13.13 -27.10
CA MET A 196 7.31 -11.86 -26.37
C MET A 196 7.98 -11.96 -25.00
N ILE A 197 7.80 -13.06 -24.27
CA ILE A 197 8.46 -13.27 -22.97
C ILE A 197 9.99 -13.30 -23.13
N GLU A 198 10.50 -14.12 -24.05
CA GLU A 198 11.93 -14.31 -24.27
C GLU A 198 12.63 -13.04 -24.77
N ASN A 199 12.05 -12.37 -25.77
CA ASN A 199 12.73 -11.30 -26.48
C ASN A 199 12.41 -9.90 -25.93
N ILE A 200 11.37 -9.76 -25.11
CA ILE A 200 10.95 -8.46 -24.56
C ILE A 200 10.88 -8.50 -23.04
N ALA A 201 10.03 -9.36 -22.46
CA ALA A 201 9.76 -9.30 -21.02
C ALA A 201 11.00 -9.62 -20.17
N ILE A 202 11.68 -10.74 -20.44
CA ILE A 202 12.87 -11.18 -19.67
C ILE A 202 14.02 -10.17 -19.78
N PRO A 203 14.43 -9.70 -20.99
CA PRO A 203 15.50 -8.72 -21.11
C PRO A 203 15.21 -7.42 -20.36
N LEU A 204 13.98 -6.90 -20.48
CA LEU A 204 13.58 -5.67 -19.79
C LEU A 204 13.46 -5.87 -18.28
N TRP A 205 12.96 -7.01 -17.82
CA TRP A 205 12.89 -7.32 -16.40
C TRP A 205 14.27 -7.48 -15.78
N ASN A 206 15.22 -8.14 -16.46
CA ASN A 206 16.60 -8.21 -15.98
C ASN A 206 17.24 -6.82 -15.88
N LYS A 207 16.88 -5.89 -16.77
CA LYS A 207 17.44 -4.54 -16.82
C LYS A 207 16.78 -3.56 -15.85
N TYR A 208 15.47 -3.66 -15.62
CA TYR A 208 14.66 -2.66 -14.89
C TYR A 208 13.77 -3.23 -13.79
N GLY A 209 13.70 -4.55 -13.63
CA GLY A 209 12.95 -5.22 -12.56
C GLY A 209 13.47 -4.85 -11.19
N MET A 210 12.74 -5.22 -10.14
CA MET A 210 12.98 -4.73 -8.77
C MET A 210 14.39 -5.04 -8.25
N ASP A 211 14.96 -6.18 -8.63
CA ASP A 211 16.32 -6.59 -8.24
C ASP A 211 17.42 -6.06 -9.17
N SER A 212 17.06 -5.31 -10.21
CA SER A 212 18.02 -4.70 -11.12
C SER A 212 18.71 -3.50 -10.48
N GLN A 213 19.96 -3.25 -10.88
CA GLN A 213 20.70 -2.08 -10.41
C GLN A 213 19.97 -0.76 -10.75
N ASN A 214 19.32 -0.67 -11.91
CA ASN A 214 18.55 0.52 -12.30
C ASN A 214 17.39 0.81 -11.33
N TYR A 215 16.69 -0.24 -10.89
CA TYR A 215 15.60 -0.08 -9.92
C TYR A 215 16.12 0.31 -8.55
N ILE A 216 17.16 -0.37 -8.07
CA ILE A 216 17.81 -0.07 -6.79
C ILE A 216 18.32 1.38 -6.77
N ASP A 217 18.96 1.83 -7.84
CA ASP A 217 19.47 3.21 -7.95
C ASP A 217 18.33 4.24 -7.96
N LYS A 218 17.22 3.95 -8.65
CA LYS A 218 16.00 4.78 -8.57
C LYS A 218 15.52 4.90 -7.13
N MET A 219 15.39 3.78 -6.41
CA MET A 219 14.89 3.78 -5.03
C MET A 219 15.84 4.51 -4.07
N LYS A 220 17.17 4.34 -4.23
CA LYS A 220 18.17 5.11 -3.48
C LYS A 220 18.04 6.62 -3.72
N ASN A 221 17.87 7.04 -4.98
CA ASN A 221 17.73 8.46 -5.32
C ASN A 221 16.44 9.04 -4.73
N LEU A 222 15.31 8.35 -4.87
CA LEU A 222 14.03 8.78 -4.28
C LEU A 222 14.09 8.86 -2.75
N PHE A 223 14.74 7.89 -2.10
CA PHE A 223 14.94 7.94 -0.66
C PHE A 223 15.83 9.12 -0.25
N SER A 224 16.91 9.37 -1.00
CA SER A 224 17.78 10.54 -0.78
C SER A 224 16.99 11.85 -0.89
N GLU A 225 16.15 12.00 -1.91
CA GLU A 225 15.27 13.17 -2.07
C GLU A 225 14.27 13.30 -0.92
N TYR A 226 13.70 12.19 -0.47
CA TYR A 226 12.82 12.16 0.69
C TYR A 226 13.51 12.64 1.97
N LEU A 227 14.72 12.14 2.27
CA LEU A 227 15.49 12.58 3.43
C LEU A 227 15.89 14.06 3.34
N ASN A 228 16.24 14.54 2.15
CA ASN A 228 16.49 15.97 1.91
C ASN A 228 15.25 16.82 2.22
N LYS A 229 14.05 16.36 1.82
CA LYS A 229 12.78 17.04 2.16
C LYS A 229 12.50 17.07 3.66
N LYS A 230 12.95 16.05 4.40
CA LYS A 230 12.93 16.01 5.88
C LYS A 230 14.05 16.84 6.53
N LYS A 231 14.85 17.58 5.73
CA LYS A 231 15.92 18.49 6.17
C LYS A 231 17.06 17.83 6.94
N LEU A 232 17.37 16.56 6.64
CA LEU A 232 18.58 15.90 7.17
C LEU A 232 19.82 16.45 6.47
N ASP A 233 20.95 16.47 7.17
CA ASP A 233 22.22 16.88 6.58
C ASP A 233 22.77 15.83 5.60
N LYS A 234 23.58 16.29 4.63
CA LYS A 234 24.11 15.45 3.56
C LYS A 234 24.92 14.24 4.06
N ASN A 235 25.64 14.37 5.18
CA ASN A 235 26.43 13.26 5.70
C ASN A 235 25.51 12.18 6.30
N THR A 236 24.47 12.58 7.04
CA THR A 236 23.48 11.65 7.56
C THR A 236 22.71 10.96 6.44
N ILE A 237 22.32 11.67 5.39
CA ILE A 237 21.65 11.09 4.21
C ILE A 237 22.51 9.99 3.58
N ASN A 238 23.78 10.29 3.28
CA ASN A 238 24.70 9.32 2.70
C ASN A 238 24.90 8.09 3.61
N LYS A 239 24.99 8.31 4.93
CA LYS A 239 25.08 7.23 5.91
C LYS A 239 23.84 6.35 5.90
N TYR A 240 22.63 6.93 5.92
CA TYR A 240 21.40 6.14 5.92
C TYR A 240 21.24 5.32 4.64
N ILE A 241 21.58 5.88 3.48
CA ILE A 241 21.54 5.15 2.22
C ILE A 241 22.47 3.92 2.26
N GLN A 242 23.70 4.09 2.77
CA GLN A 242 24.67 3.02 2.94
C GLN A 242 24.24 2.00 3.99
N VAL A 243 23.64 2.44 5.09
CA VAL A 243 23.16 1.57 6.16
C VAL A 243 22.11 0.59 5.65
N ILE A 244 21.12 1.04 4.88
CA ILE A 244 20.11 0.14 4.29
C ILE A 244 20.77 -0.91 3.38
N GLU A 245 21.78 -0.51 2.61
CA GLU A 245 22.53 -1.42 1.74
C GLU A 245 23.37 -2.42 2.55
N ASN A 246 24.04 -2.00 3.61
CA ASN A 246 24.83 -2.87 4.48
C ASN A 246 23.93 -3.87 5.22
N ILE A 247 22.78 -3.41 5.73
CA ILE A 247 21.81 -4.30 6.38
C ILE A 247 21.35 -5.40 5.42
N SER A 248 21.05 -5.00 4.17
CA SER A 248 20.65 -5.93 3.12
C SER A 248 21.72 -7.00 2.86
N LYS A 249 23.00 -6.60 2.80
CA LYS A 249 24.13 -7.52 2.51
C LYS A 249 24.50 -8.41 3.69
N GLU A 250 24.44 -7.89 4.91
CA GLU A 250 24.95 -8.57 6.09
C GLU A 250 23.93 -9.50 6.75
N PHE A 251 22.65 -9.13 6.76
CA PHE A 251 21.65 -9.85 7.57
C PHE A 251 20.50 -10.46 6.77
N LEU A 252 20.36 -10.11 5.49
CA LEU A 252 19.22 -10.50 4.68
C LEU A 252 19.66 -11.22 3.40
N LYS A 253 18.74 -12.00 2.83
CA LYS A 253 18.91 -12.61 1.50
C LYS A 253 18.46 -11.69 0.37
N GLU A 254 17.61 -10.72 0.69
CA GLU A 254 16.97 -9.81 -0.24
C GLU A 254 17.50 -8.38 -0.02
N ASN A 255 17.46 -7.58 -1.08
CA ASN A 255 17.82 -6.17 -0.99
C ASN A 255 16.60 -5.36 -0.54
N LEU A 256 16.72 -4.61 0.57
CA LEU A 256 15.65 -3.77 1.10
C LEU A 256 15.19 -2.69 0.10
N TYR A 257 16.05 -2.28 -0.84
CA TYR A 257 15.66 -1.38 -1.93
C TYR A 257 14.77 -2.03 -3.01
N SER A 258 14.74 -3.36 -3.08
CA SER A 258 13.86 -4.12 -3.98
C SER A 258 12.48 -4.40 -3.37
N CYS A 259 12.32 -4.22 -2.05
CA CYS A 259 11.11 -4.62 -1.35
C CYS A 259 9.94 -3.63 -1.51
N ASP A 260 8.72 -4.17 -1.55
CA ASP A 260 7.53 -3.40 -1.19
C ASP A 260 7.43 -3.22 0.34
N LEU A 261 6.46 -2.42 0.81
CA LEU A 261 6.30 -2.14 2.24
C LEU A 261 6.04 -3.40 3.09
N PHE A 262 5.30 -4.37 2.56
CA PHE A 262 4.97 -5.59 3.30
C PHE A 262 6.20 -6.49 3.45
N SER A 263 6.90 -6.76 2.35
CA SER A 263 8.15 -7.54 2.34
C SER A 263 9.23 -6.84 3.16
N PHE A 264 9.26 -5.49 3.15
CA PHE A 264 10.13 -4.71 4.03
C PHE A 264 9.83 -5.00 5.50
N ASP A 265 8.57 -4.87 5.93
CA ASP A 265 8.15 -5.11 7.31
C ASP A 265 8.43 -6.54 7.78
N GLN A 266 8.22 -7.54 6.91
CA GLN A 266 8.61 -8.92 7.22
C GLN A 266 10.11 -9.07 7.45
N ASN A 267 10.95 -8.41 6.65
CA ASN A 267 12.39 -8.41 6.85
C ASN A 267 12.79 -7.67 8.13
N ILE A 268 12.12 -6.56 8.50
CA ILE A 268 12.33 -5.90 9.80
C ILE A 268 12.02 -6.84 10.97
N ASN A 269 10.91 -7.58 10.91
CA ASN A 269 10.55 -8.52 11.96
C ASN A 269 11.60 -9.64 12.12
N LYS A 270 12.23 -10.09 11.03
CA LYS A 270 13.34 -11.04 11.07
C LYS A 270 14.59 -10.40 11.68
N LEU A 271 14.94 -9.18 11.29
CA LEU A 271 16.08 -8.44 11.85
C LEU A 271 15.95 -8.23 13.36
N ASN A 272 14.75 -7.86 13.83
CA ASN A 272 14.46 -7.65 15.24
C ASN A 272 14.58 -8.93 16.09
N LYS A 273 14.62 -10.12 15.48
CA LYS A 273 14.89 -11.40 16.15
C LYS A 273 16.36 -11.83 16.05
N ASN A 274 17.18 -11.13 15.27
CA ASN A 274 18.59 -11.46 15.06
C ASN A 274 19.48 -10.76 16.11
N GLU A 275 20.16 -11.55 16.94
CA GLU A 275 21.01 -11.03 18.03
C GLU A 275 22.26 -10.28 17.52
N GLU A 276 22.85 -10.70 16.41
CA GLU A 276 24.00 -9.99 15.81
C GLU A 276 23.58 -8.59 15.33
N PHE A 277 22.42 -8.50 14.68
CA PHE A 277 21.84 -7.23 14.25
C PHE A 277 21.58 -6.31 15.46
N LYS A 278 20.94 -6.83 16.52
CA LYS A 278 20.68 -6.06 17.75
C LYS A 278 21.97 -5.52 18.38
N LEU A 279 23.00 -6.36 18.45
CA LEU A 279 24.30 -5.97 19.03
C LEU A 279 24.97 -4.89 18.19
N LYS A 280 25.08 -5.07 16.87
CA LYS A 280 25.67 -4.08 15.96
C LYS A 280 24.90 -2.75 15.98
N ASN A 281 23.57 -2.82 15.98
CA ASN A 281 22.73 -1.62 16.04
C ASN A 281 22.91 -0.87 17.37
N SER A 282 22.96 -1.58 18.50
CA SER A 282 23.17 -0.97 19.82
C SER A 282 24.55 -0.31 19.92
N ASN A 283 25.59 -1.00 19.45
CA ASN A 283 26.96 -0.47 19.40
C ASN A 283 27.10 0.74 18.46
N GLY A 284 26.28 0.80 17.40
CA GLY A 284 26.22 1.92 16.46
C GLY A 284 25.24 3.03 16.86
N HIS A 285 24.88 3.16 18.15
CA HIS A 285 23.92 4.15 18.65
C HIS A 285 22.57 4.15 17.91
N ASN A 286 22.04 2.96 17.60
CA ASN A 286 20.75 2.76 16.94
C ASN A 286 20.63 3.38 15.54
N MET A 287 21.76 3.56 14.83
CA MET A 287 21.77 4.11 13.48
C MET A 287 21.03 3.22 12.48
N TYR A 288 21.09 1.88 12.63
CA TYR A 288 20.39 0.97 11.73
C TYR A 288 18.87 1.12 11.89
N SER A 289 18.37 1.10 13.13
CA SER A 289 16.95 1.36 13.41
C SER A 289 16.50 2.72 12.87
N SER A 290 17.31 3.76 13.03
CA SER A 290 16.98 5.10 12.52
C SER A 290 16.83 5.11 11.00
N ALA A 291 17.80 4.56 10.27
CA ALA A 291 17.75 4.48 8.82
C ALA A 291 16.55 3.65 8.34
N LEU A 292 16.28 2.51 8.97
CA LEU A 292 15.15 1.63 8.64
C LEU A 292 13.80 2.34 8.88
N ASN A 293 13.67 3.11 9.97
CA ASN A 293 12.46 3.88 10.25
C ASN A 293 12.20 4.95 9.19
N TYR A 294 13.24 5.69 8.79
CA TYR A 294 13.11 6.68 7.71
C TYR A 294 12.78 6.01 6.38
N TYR A 295 13.41 4.88 6.06
CA TYR A 295 13.13 4.16 4.82
C TYR A 295 11.71 3.59 4.80
N ARG A 296 11.24 3.05 5.93
CA ARG A 296 9.84 2.62 6.10
C ARG A 296 8.86 3.77 5.86
N ALA A 297 9.10 4.92 6.48
CA ALA A 297 8.26 6.11 6.28
C ALA A 297 8.29 6.59 4.82
N PHE A 298 9.45 6.53 4.17
CA PHE A 298 9.57 6.78 2.73
C PHE A 298 8.72 5.81 1.90
N LEU A 299 8.77 4.50 2.19
CA LEU A 299 7.96 3.52 1.47
C LEU A 299 6.46 3.77 1.67
N ILE A 300 6.04 4.14 2.89
CA ILE A 300 4.66 4.55 3.16
C ILE A 300 4.29 5.74 2.29
N ASP A 301 5.04 6.85 2.35
CA ASP A 301 4.76 8.03 1.53
C ASP A 301 4.79 7.73 0.02
N TYR A 302 5.68 6.84 -0.41
CA TYR A 302 5.84 6.44 -1.81
C TYR A 302 4.63 5.64 -2.32
N TYR A 303 4.19 4.63 -1.57
CA TYR A 303 3.06 3.78 -1.95
C TYR A 303 1.70 4.39 -1.61
N GLU A 304 1.59 5.21 -0.56
CA GLU A 304 0.37 5.99 -0.27
C GLU A 304 0.16 7.11 -1.28
N GLN A 305 1.23 7.73 -1.81
CA GLN A 305 1.09 8.65 -2.94
C GLN A 305 0.47 7.95 -4.16
N ASP A 306 0.74 6.68 -4.43
CA ASP A 306 0.04 5.97 -5.51
C ASP A 306 -1.47 5.80 -5.24
N ILE A 307 -1.87 5.65 -3.98
CA ILE A 307 -3.29 5.61 -3.57
C ILE A 307 -3.92 7.01 -3.71
N PHE A 308 -3.28 8.05 -3.16
CA PHE A 308 -3.78 9.43 -3.17
C PHE A 308 -3.68 10.14 -4.53
N ILE A 309 -2.68 9.83 -5.37
CA ILE A 309 -2.57 10.38 -6.74
C ILE A 309 -3.67 9.81 -7.61
N THR A 310 -4.02 8.53 -7.44
CA THR A 310 -5.16 7.93 -8.14
C THR A 310 -6.46 8.62 -7.75
N GLU A 311 -6.63 9.00 -6.47
CA GLU A 311 -7.77 9.78 -5.99
C GLU A 311 -7.76 11.26 -6.47
N ARG A 312 -6.61 11.92 -6.49
CA ARG A 312 -6.49 13.33 -6.92
C ARG A 312 -6.69 13.52 -8.42
N VAL A 313 -6.10 12.66 -9.26
CA VAL A 313 -6.29 12.70 -10.73
C VAL A 313 -7.76 12.46 -11.10
N GLN A 314 -8.50 11.70 -10.29
CA GLN A 314 -9.94 11.51 -10.47
C GLN A 314 -10.80 12.69 -9.98
N SER A 315 -10.36 13.49 -9.02
CA SER A 315 -11.15 14.63 -8.52
C SER A 315 -11.26 15.79 -9.52
N GLU A 316 -10.33 15.88 -10.47
CA GLU A 316 -10.41 16.83 -11.58
C GLU A 316 -11.34 16.33 -12.70
N GLU A 317 -11.58 15.01 -12.81
CA GLU A 317 -12.38 14.40 -13.88
C GLU A 317 -13.76 13.85 -13.43
N SER A 318 -13.99 13.69 -12.12
CA SER A 318 -15.26 13.23 -11.53
C SER A 318 -15.76 14.21 -10.47
N ASN A 319 -17.01 14.66 -10.61
CA ASN A 319 -17.67 15.63 -9.74
C ASN A 319 -17.95 15.11 -8.29
N MET A 320 -17.17 14.18 -7.76
CA MET A 320 -17.20 13.83 -6.34
C MET A 320 -16.40 14.88 -5.56
N LYS A 321 -17.10 15.71 -4.79
CA LYS A 321 -16.48 16.67 -3.86
C LYS A 321 -15.64 15.89 -2.83
N ILE A 322 -14.32 15.87 -3.02
CA ILE A 322 -13.39 15.51 -1.95
C ILE A 322 -13.67 16.46 -0.79
N ILE A 323 -14.09 15.88 0.32
CA ILE A 323 -14.25 16.61 1.55
C ILE A 323 -12.85 16.86 2.10
N PRO A 324 -12.38 18.11 2.23
CA PRO A 324 -11.05 18.38 2.75
C PRO A 324 -10.91 17.84 4.17
N LEU A 325 -9.78 17.19 4.46
CA LEU A 325 -9.49 16.60 5.79
C LEU A 325 -9.51 17.66 6.90
N ASN A 326 -9.02 18.86 6.59
CA ASN A 326 -9.02 19.99 7.51
C ASN A 326 -10.25 20.86 7.22
N GLN A 327 -11.16 20.94 8.19
CA GLN A 327 -12.44 21.63 8.04
C GLN A 327 -12.61 22.72 9.08
N ILE A 328 -13.07 23.89 8.63
CA ILE A 328 -13.43 25.00 9.49
C ILE A 328 -14.93 25.24 9.33
N LEU A 329 -15.71 24.96 10.39
CA LEU A 329 -17.10 25.40 10.48
C LEU A 329 -17.10 26.88 10.90
N TYR A 330 -17.48 27.77 9.99
CA TYR A 330 -17.54 29.22 10.23
C TYR A 330 -18.98 29.75 10.13
N GLY A 331 -19.22 30.92 10.71
CA GLY A 331 -20.54 31.55 10.73
C GLY A 331 -20.83 32.34 12.02
N PRO A 332 -21.95 33.07 12.08
CA PRO A 332 -22.32 33.90 13.23
C PRO A 332 -22.34 33.14 14.57
N PRO A 333 -22.11 33.80 15.71
CA PRO A 333 -22.33 33.20 17.03
C PRO A 333 -23.75 32.61 17.15
N GLY A 334 -23.89 31.48 17.83
CA GLY A 334 -25.20 30.82 18.03
C GLY A 334 -25.69 29.89 16.91
N THR A 335 -24.98 29.76 15.78
CA THR A 335 -25.38 28.87 14.67
C THR A 335 -24.99 27.40 14.83
N GLY A 336 -24.77 26.94 16.06
CA GLY A 336 -24.50 25.52 16.33
C GLY A 336 -23.16 24.97 15.82
N LYS A 337 -22.16 25.80 15.49
CA LYS A 337 -20.85 25.33 14.98
C LYS A 337 -20.21 24.26 15.89
N THR A 338 -20.07 24.58 17.17
CA THR A 338 -19.56 23.64 18.19
C THR A 338 -20.47 22.43 18.39
N TYR A 339 -21.78 22.63 18.23
CA TYR A 339 -22.76 21.55 18.34
C TYR A 339 -22.53 20.49 17.24
N HIS A 340 -22.30 20.94 16.01
CA HIS A 340 -22.05 20.09 14.84
C HIS A 340 -20.63 19.49 14.79
N THR A 341 -19.65 20.06 15.50
CA THR A 341 -18.30 19.47 15.61
C THR A 341 -18.34 18.07 16.20
N ILE A 342 -19.23 17.83 17.18
CA ILE A 342 -19.44 16.50 17.76
C ILE A 342 -19.96 15.51 16.71
N ASP A 343 -20.97 15.92 15.93
CA ASP A 343 -21.55 15.06 14.89
C ASP A 343 -20.50 14.69 13.84
N LYS A 344 -19.70 15.67 13.41
CA LYS A 344 -18.64 15.47 12.41
C LYS A 344 -17.52 14.58 12.92
N ALA A 345 -17.12 14.73 14.19
CA ALA A 345 -16.08 13.87 14.78
C ALA A 345 -16.54 12.40 14.85
N LEU A 346 -17.81 12.16 15.18
CA LEU A 346 -18.39 10.81 15.23
C LEU A 346 -18.58 10.22 13.82
N GLU A 347 -18.99 11.03 12.84
CA GLU A 347 -19.08 10.62 11.43
C GLU A 347 -17.73 10.12 10.89
N ILE A 348 -16.63 10.82 11.22
CA ILE A 348 -15.27 10.40 10.84
C ILE A 348 -14.90 9.05 11.48
N LEU A 349 -15.38 8.78 12.68
CA LEU A 349 -15.17 7.52 13.40
C LEU A 349 -16.15 6.42 12.98
N GLY A 350 -17.04 6.67 12.01
CA GLY A 350 -18.02 5.70 11.51
C GLY A 350 -19.20 5.45 12.45
N GLU A 351 -19.42 6.31 13.44
CA GLU A 351 -20.48 6.17 14.43
C GLU A 351 -21.79 6.78 13.91
N ASN A 352 -22.83 5.95 13.76
CA ASN A 352 -24.15 6.40 13.32
C ASN A 352 -25.17 6.26 14.45
N LEU A 353 -25.22 7.27 15.31
CA LEU A 353 -26.13 7.36 16.45
C LEU A 353 -27.26 8.36 16.13
N GLU A 354 -28.50 8.06 16.53
CA GLU A 354 -29.63 8.96 16.29
C GLU A 354 -29.82 9.96 17.44
N SER A 355 -29.65 9.51 18.69
CA SER A 355 -29.87 10.34 19.88
C SER A 355 -28.70 11.27 20.16
N ARG A 356 -29.01 12.50 20.58
CA ARG A 356 -27.99 13.49 20.93
C ARG A 356 -27.23 13.12 22.21
N ASP A 357 -27.92 12.55 23.18
CA ASP A 357 -27.30 12.16 24.46
C ASP A 357 -26.32 11.01 24.24
N GLU A 358 -26.66 10.08 23.35
CA GLU A 358 -25.77 8.99 22.93
C GLU A 358 -24.55 9.51 22.19
N LYS A 359 -24.73 10.42 21.22
CA LYS A 359 -23.61 11.09 20.53
C LYS A 359 -22.68 11.78 21.52
N LYS A 360 -23.23 12.52 22.48
CA LYS A 360 -22.41 13.23 23.47
C LYS A 360 -21.65 12.26 24.37
N ALA A 361 -22.30 11.22 24.88
CA ALA A 361 -21.65 10.19 25.68
C ALA A 361 -20.53 9.47 24.91
N LYS A 362 -20.77 9.14 23.64
CA LYS A 362 -19.79 8.49 22.76
C LYS A 362 -18.61 9.40 22.44
N PHE A 363 -18.87 10.67 22.15
CA PHE A 363 -17.82 11.67 21.96
C PHE A 363 -16.95 11.80 23.21
N ASP A 364 -17.55 11.89 24.40
CA ASP A 364 -16.81 12.01 25.66
C ASP A 364 -16.04 10.72 26.00
N GLU A 365 -16.51 9.55 25.55
CA GLU A 365 -15.73 8.30 25.58
C GLU A 365 -14.46 8.41 24.73
N TYR A 366 -14.57 8.88 23.49
CA TYR A 366 -13.42 9.06 22.60
C TYR A 366 -12.43 10.11 23.09
N VAL A 367 -12.92 11.17 23.74
CA VAL A 367 -12.06 12.16 24.41
C VAL A 367 -11.28 11.51 25.55
N ARG A 368 -11.93 10.72 26.41
CA ARG A 368 -11.25 10.00 27.51
C ARG A 368 -10.24 8.98 27.01
N LYS A 369 -10.52 8.31 25.88
CA LYS A 369 -9.59 7.39 25.21
C LYS A 369 -8.43 8.11 24.49
N GLY A 370 -8.49 9.44 24.37
CA GLY A 370 -7.49 10.23 23.65
C GLY A 370 -7.54 10.07 22.14
N GLN A 371 -8.64 9.54 21.59
CA GLN A 371 -8.89 9.43 20.15
C GLN A 371 -9.45 10.74 19.57
N ILE A 372 -10.09 11.55 20.42
CA ILE A 372 -10.48 12.93 20.12
C ILE A 372 -9.77 13.84 21.12
N VAL A 373 -9.19 14.93 20.63
CA VAL A 373 -8.74 16.05 21.45
C VAL A 373 -9.63 17.24 21.15
N PHE A 374 -10.25 17.79 22.19
CA PHE A 374 -11.07 19.00 22.09
C PHE A 374 -10.35 20.16 22.78
N THR A 375 -9.94 21.16 21.99
CA THR A 375 -9.23 22.35 22.49
C THR A 375 -9.86 23.64 21.95
N THR A 376 -9.64 24.74 22.67
CA THR A 376 -10.12 26.08 22.29
C THR A 376 -8.94 27.03 22.21
N PHE A 377 -8.76 27.70 21.07
CA PHE A 377 -7.72 28.71 20.92
C PHE A 377 -8.12 30.02 21.58
N HIS A 378 -7.18 30.63 22.31
CA HIS A 378 -7.27 31.97 22.87
C HIS A 378 -5.99 32.76 22.51
N GLN A 379 -5.98 34.08 22.69
CA GLN A 379 -4.87 34.94 22.24
C GLN A 379 -3.50 34.57 22.83
N SER A 380 -3.47 33.95 24.01
CA SER A 380 -2.25 33.46 24.65
C SER A 380 -1.92 31.99 24.32
N TYR A 381 -2.63 31.35 23.38
CA TYR A 381 -2.37 29.96 22.98
C TYR A 381 -1.34 29.99 21.86
N GLY A 382 -0.14 29.51 22.14
CA GLY A 382 1.00 29.61 21.23
C GLY A 382 1.41 28.27 20.64
N TYR A 383 2.56 28.33 19.96
CA TYR A 383 3.24 27.15 19.44
C TYR A 383 3.67 26.19 20.57
N GLU A 384 4.10 26.75 21.71
CA GLU A 384 4.64 25.99 22.84
C GLU A 384 3.61 25.07 23.50
N GLU A 385 2.33 25.46 23.51
CA GLU A 385 1.24 24.64 24.01
C GLU A 385 0.64 23.70 22.95
N PHE A 386 0.70 24.09 21.67
CA PHE A 386 0.09 23.32 20.59
C PHE A 386 1.01 22.24 20.02
N VAL A 387 2.29 22.55 19.77
CA VAL A 387 3.23 21.67 19.06
C VAL A 387 4.30 21.12 20.00
N GLU A 388 5.15 21.98 20.57
CA GLU A 388 6.17 21.62 21.56
C GLU A 388 6.77 22.89 22.19
N GLY A 389 7.11 22.84 23.47
CA GLY A 389 7.60 24.00 24.21
C GLY A 389 8.55 23.62 25.34
N ILE A 390 9.43 24.56 25.71
CA ILE A 390 10.41 24.37 26.78
C ILE A 390 9.70 24.60 28.12
N LYS A 391 9.61 23.56 28.95
CA LYS A 391 8.94 23.63 30.26
C LYS A 391 9.91 23.26 31.39
N PRO A 392 9.84 23.94 32.55
CA PRO A 392 10.67 23.58 33.70
C PRO A 392 10.30 22.19 34.24
N ILE A 393 11.31 21.46 34.69
CA ILE A 393 11.15 20.20 35.44
C ILE A 393 10.95 20.57 36.91
N ILE A 394 9.89 20.07 37.52
CA ILE A 394 9.63 20.22 38.96
C ILE A 394 10.13 18.93 39.62
N ASP A 395 11.36 18.93 40.13
CA ASP A 395 11.88 17.85 40.97
C ASP A 395 11.36 18.06 42.41
N ASN A 396 10.75 17.04 43.02
CA ASN A 396 10.20 17.09 44.39
C ASN A 396 11.27 17.00 45.50
N ASP A 397 12.56 17.09 45.15
CA ASP A 397 13.65 17.07 46.11
C ASP A 397 13.95 18.48 46.61
N GLU A 398 13.66 18.73 47.89
CA GLU A 398 13.79 20.01 48.60
C GLU A 398 15.21 20.62 48.61
N ASN A 399 16.20 19.96 47.99
CA ASN A 399 17.61 20.39 47.94
C ASN A 399 18.16 20.65 46.52
N SER A 400 17.33 20.70 45.48
CA SER A 400 17.80 21.07 44.13
C SER A 400 17.63 22.58 43.87
N GLN A 401 18.74 23.34 43.87
CA GLN A 401 18.76 24.79 43.60
C GLN A 401 18.79 25.17 42.10
N GLU A 402 18.76 24.20 41.18
CA GLU A 402 18.84 24.45 39.74
C GLU A 402 17.56 24.06 38.99
N VAL A 403 16.88 25.05 38.40
CA VAL A 403 15.73 24.84 37.51
C VAL A 403 16.21 24.23 36.20
N LYS A 404 15.87 22.97 35.95
CA LYS A 404 16.12 22.30 34.67
C LYS A 404 14.95 22.52 33.71
N TYR A 405 15.25 22.59 32.43
CA TYR A 405 14.25 22.77 31.37
C TYR A 405 14.26 21.57 30.43
N ASP A 406 13.08 21.15 29.99
CA ASP A 406 12.92 20.07 29.02
C ASP A 406 11.93 20.47 27.92
N VAL A 407 12.11 19.92 26.72
CA VAL A 407 11.16 20.11 25.63
C VAL A 407 10.00 19.17 25.86
N LYS A 408 8.80 19.72 26.05
CA LYS A 408 7.57 18.95 26.20
C LYS A 408 6.70 19.09 24.98
N ASP A 409 6.14 17.97 24.55
CA ASP A 409 5.21 17.92 23.44
C ASP A 409 3.93 18.70 23.77
N GLY A 410 3.43 19.40 22.76
CA GLY A 410 2.15 20.08 22.80
C GLY A 410 1.01 19.16 22.39
N ILE A 411 -0.22 19.63 22.60
CA ILE A 411 -1.42 18.78 22.49
C ILE A 411 -1.61 18.16 21.09
N PHE A 412 -1.19 18.85 20.04
CA PHE A 412 -1.28 18.37 18.66
C PHE A 412 -0.23 17.29 18.38
N LYS A 413 1.01 17.50 18.82
CA LYS A 413 2.10 16.53 18.64
C LYS A 413 1.80 15.24 19.41
N GLU A 414 1.33 15.34 20.66
CA GLU A 414 0.89 14.18 21.43
C GLU A 414 -0.22 13.38 20.72
N LEU A 415 -1.18 14.08 20.08
CA LEU A 415 -2.24 13.42 19.31
C LEU A 415 -1.68 12.73 18.07
N CYS A 416 -0.77 13.37 17.33
CA CYS A 416 -0.09 12.77 16.18
C CYS A 416 0.69 11.51 16.57
N ASP A 417 1.44 11.55 17.66
CA ASP A 417 2.25 10.42 18.12
C ASP A 417 1.37 9.26 18.60
N LYS A 418 0.28 9.55 19.31
CA LYS A 418 -0.73 8.53 19.66
C LYS A 418 -1.37 7.92 18.42
N SER A 419 -1.75 8.74 17.44
CA SER A 419 -2.32 8.27 16.18
C SER A 419 -1.35 7.37 15.42
N LEU A 420 -0.07 7.78 15.32
CA LEU A 420 0.98 7.00 14.68
C LEU A 420 1.21 5.67 15.42
N LYS A 421 1.26 5.69 16.76
CA LYS A 421 1.40 4.48 17.57
C LYS A 421 0.23 3.53 17.37
N ASN A 422 -1.00 4.03 17.36
CA ASN A 422 -2.19 3.23 17.10
C ASN A 422 -2.18 2.65 15.69
N TYR A 423 -1.78 3.43 14.69
CA TYR A 423 -1.58 2.96 13.33
C TYR A 423 -0.53 1.83 13.26
N ILE A 424 0.62 2.01 13.91
CA ILE A 424 1.67 0.98 14.02
C ILE A 424 1.16 -0.28 14.73
N LEU A 425 0.45 -0.15 15.85
CA LEU A 425 -0.12 -1.28 16.57
C LEU A 425 -1.18 -2.02 15.74
N SER A 426 -1.99 -1.29 14.97
CA SER A 426 -2.96 -1.90 14.06
C SER A 426 -2.27 -2.75 12.97
N MET A 427 -1.06 -2.36 12.56
CA MET A 427 -0.20 -3.15 11.66
C MET A 427 0.60 -4.25 12.38
N GLN A 428 0.80 -4.19 13.70
CA GLN A 428 1.52 -5.24 14.46
C GLN A 428 0.60 -6.37 14.88
N ASN A 429 -0.65 -6.08 15.25
CA ASN A 429 -1.70 -7.09 15.45
C ASN A 429 -2.08 -7.80 14.12
N GLU A 430 -1.66 -7.24 12.98
CA GLU A 430 -1.70 -7.92 11.66
C GLU A 430 -0.63 -9.01 11.50
N ASN A 431 0.42 -9.03 12.34
CA ASN A 431 1.63 -9.86 12.15
C ASN A 431 1.73 -11.09 13.08
N GLU A 432 0.78 -11.36 13.98
CA GLU A 432 0.81 -12.54 14.85
C GLU A 432 0.25 -13.82 14.20
N ILE A 433 -0.22 -13.78 12.96
CA ILE A 433 -0.67 -14.98 12.22
C ILE A 433 -0.20 -14.92 10.77
N ASP A 434 1.03 -15.37 10.49
CA ASP A 434 1.37 -16.01 9.20
C ASP A 434 2.73 -16.75 9.21
N LEU A 435 2.95 -17.60 10.22
CA LEU A 435 4.09 -18.53 10.22
C LEU A 435 3.74 -19.95 9.76
N ASP A 436 2.45 -20.26 9.56
CA ASP A 436 1.98 -21.62 9.22
C ASP A 436 1.38 -21.76 7.80
N LYS A 437 1.77 -20.92 6.84
CA LYS A 437 1.38 -21.07 5.42
C LYS A 437 2.48 -21.70 4.54
N LEU A 438 3.11 -22.76 5.02
CA LEU A 438 3.83 -23.74 4.17
C LEU A 438 2.91 -24.93 3.85
#